data_AF-A0A841DDG2-F1
#
_entry.id   AF-A0A841DDG2-F1
#
_cell.length_a   1.000
_cell.length_b   1.000
_cell.length_c   1.000
_cell.angle_alpha   90.00
_cell.angle_beta   90.00
_cell.angle_gamma   90.00
#
_symmetry.space_group_name_H-M   'P 1'
#
loop_
_entity.id
_entity.type
_entity.pdbx_description
1 polymer ?
#
loop_
_entity_poly.entity_id
_entity_poly.type
_entity_poly.pdbx_seq_one_letter_code
_entity_poly.pdbx_strand_id
1 'polypeptide(L)'
;MDPLQRYLGADFGYPDVGFTHPDTDAFRAGAVPPGYRRVRHRRLLGPGVSLERAAETLLTWQAHARCGLRPVASAPRAAAGVTVVSRLGLGPLRLPAPCRVVWTLEEGDRAGFGYGTLAGHPESGEEGFLLERGPDGRVRFTVHAYTRPGRWYTRLAGPVPGLLQHLFARAYAGALR
;
A
#
# COMPACT_ATOMS: atom_id res chain seq x y z
N MET A 1 23.33 -1.66 -10.20
CA MET A 1 22.42 -2.81 -10.06
C MET A 1 21.01 -2.29 -9.94
N ASP A 2 20.12 -2.77 -10.80
CA ASP A 2 18.68 -2.47 -10.70
C ASP A 2 18.15 -3.03 -9.36
N PRO A 3 17.72 -2.19 -8.41
CA PRO A 3 17.22 -2.66 -7.12
C PRO A 3 16.02 -3.59 -7.26
N LEU A 4 15.27 -3.53 -8.36
CA LEU A 4 14.13 -4.40 -8.63
C LEU A 4 14.55 -5.87 -8.85
N GLN A 5 15.62 -6.12 -9.60
CA GLN A 5 16.09 -7.47 -9.94
C GLN A 5 16.34 -8.34 -8.71
N ARG A 6 16.85 -7.74 -7.64
CA ARG A 6 17.12 -8.43 -6.36
C ARG A 6 15.86 -9.03 -5.73
N TYR A 7 14.68 -8.48 -5.99
CA TYR A 7 13.45 -8.83 -5.29
C TYR A 7 12.42 -9.57 -6.16
N LEU A 8 12.67 -9.77 -7.46
CA LEU A 8 11.74 -10.48 -8.34
C LEU A 8 11.41 -11.89 -7.84
N GLY A 9 12.39 -12.61 -7.28
CA GLY A 9 12.22 -13.93 -6.68
C GLY A 9 12.14 -13.96 -5.15
N ALA A 10 12.03 -12.82 -4.48
CA ALA A 10 12.00 -12.79 -3.01
C ALA A 10 10.65 -13.27 -2.47
N ASP A 11 10.67 -13.95 -1.32
CA ASP A 11 9.48 -14.40 -0.60
C ASP A 11 8.82 -13.27 0.21
N PHE A 12 7.56 -13.48 0.60
CA PHE A 12 6.86 -12.58 1.52
C PHE A 12 7.46 -12.64 2.93
N GLY A 13 7.54 -11.49 3.59
CA GLY A 13 8.05 -11.39 4.97
C GLY A 13 7.02 -11.75 6.05
N TYR A 14 5.85 -12.28 5.67
CA TYR A 14 4.71 -12.55 6.56
C TYR A 14 3.87 -13.72 5.99
N PRO A 15 3.14 -14.47 6.84
CA PRO A 15 2.43 -15.67 6.40
C PRO A 15 1.02 -15.42 5.83
N ASP A 16 0.32 -14.40 6.32
CA ASP A 16 -1.10 -14.17 6.06
C ASP A 16 -1.35 -13.35 4.77
N VAL A 17 -0.99 -13.86 3.60
CA VAL A 17 -1.12 -13.13 2.32
C VAL A 17 -2.60 -13.02 1.88
N GLY A 18 -3.02 -11.83 1.48
CA GLY A 18 -4.35 -11.52 0.93
C GLY A 18 -5.37 -11.01 1.96
N PHE A 19 -4.99 -10.85 3.22
CA PHE A 19 -5.90 -10.42 4.31
C PHE A 19 -6.50 -9.02 4.11
N THR A 20 -5.87 -8.17 3.28
CA THR A 20 -6.39 -6.84 2.96
C THR A 20 -7.39 -6.82 1.80
N HIS A 21 -7.68 -7.96 1.17
CA HIS A 21 -8.62 -8.02 0.04
C HIS A 21 -10.04 -7.66 0.51
N PRO A 22 -10.77 -6.76 -0.20
CA PRO A 22 -12.04 -6.20 0.26
C PRO A 22 -13.16 -7.23 0.47
N ASP A 23 -13.13 -8.34 -0.27
CA ASP A 23 -14.14 -9.39 -0.17
C ASP A 23 -13.87 -10.41 0.96
N THR A 24 -12.76 -10.28 1.68
CA THR A 24 -12.48 -11.13 2.85
C THR A 24 -13.26 -10.67 4.08
N ASP A 25 -13.65 -11.62 4.92
CA ASP A 25 -14.29 -11.31 6.20
C ASP A 25 -13.36 -10.52 7.12
N ALA A 26 -12.05 -10.77 7.04
CA ALA A 26 -11.04 -10.01 7.76
C ALA A 26 -11.10 -8.52 7.42
N PHE A 27 -11.13 -8.15 6.14
CA PHE A 27 -11.23 -6.76 5.72
C PHE A 27 -12.55 -6.11 6.18
N ARG A 28 -13.67 -6.83 6.06
CA ARG A 28 -15.00 -6.34 6.47
C ARG A 28 -15.04 -6.05 7.96
N ALA A 29 -14.59 -7.01 8.79
CA ALA A 29 -14.45 -6.87 10.23
C ALA A 29 -13.35 -5.87 10.65
N GLY A 30 -12.45 -5.51 9.72
CA GLY A 30 -11.23 -4.76 10.02
C GLY A 30 -10.30 -5.54 10.97
N ALA A 31 -10.37 -6.87 10.94
CA ALA A 31 -9.51 -7.77 11.70
C ALA A 31 -8.11 -7.82 11.09
N VAL A 32 -7.11 -8.03 11.94
CA VAL A 32 -5.72 -8.25 11.51
C VAL A 32 -5.14 -9.42 12.30
N PRO A 33 -4.13 -10.13 11.77
CA PRO A 33 -3.49 -11.21 12.51
C PRO A 33 -2.91 -10.71 13.86
N PRO A 34 -2.89 -11.55 14.92
CA PRO A 34 -2.31 -11.18 16.21
C PRO A 34 -0.84 -10.73 16.09
N GLY A 35 -0.45 -9.72 16.86
CA GLY A 35 0.92 -9.19 16.88
C GLY A 35 1.25 -8.20 15.76
N TYR A 36 0.28 -7.81 14.94
CA TYR A 36 0.42 -6.74 13.95
C TYR A 36 -0.25 -5.45 14.43
N ARG A 37 0.35 -4.31 14.06
CA ARG A 37 -0.25 -3.00 14.19
C ARG A 37 -1.22 -2.78 13.03
N ARG A 38 -2.48 -2.50 13.35
CA ARG A 38 -3.52 -2.18 12.37
C ARG A 38 -3.49 -0.71 11.98
N VAL A 39 -3.70 -0.45 10.69
CA VAL A 39 -4.03 0.86 10.15
C VAL A 39 -5.30 0.73 9.31
N ARG A 40 -6.26 1.60 9.55
CA ARG A 40 -7.41 1.76 8.66
C ARG A 40 -7.75 3.24 8.56
N HIS A 41 -7.69 3.77 7.35
CA HIS A 41 -8.05 5.15 7.09
C HIS A 41 -9.06 5.22 5.96
N ARG A 42 -10.04 6.11 6.09
CA ARG A 42 -11.08 6.32 5.10
C ARG A 42 -11.25 7.82 4.86
N ARG A 43 -11.27 8.22 3.59
CA ARG A 43 -11.52 9.60 3.18
C ARG A 43 -12.37 9.65 1.93
N LEU A 44 -13.30 10.60 1.89
CA LEU A 44 -13.93 10.99 0.64
C LEU A 44 -12.91 11.80 -0.17
N LEU A 45 -12.83 11.51 -1.47
CA LEU A 45 -12.10 12.35 -2.40
C LEU A 45 -12.88 13.64 -2.67
N GLY A 46 -12.18 14.64 -3.20
CA GLY A 46 -12.78 15.95 -3.47
C GLY A 46 -13.95 15.85 -4.47
N PRO A 47 -14.87 16.84 -4.48
CA PRO A 47 -15.92 16.91 -5.49
C PRO A 47 -15.34 16.82 -6.92
N GLY A 48 -16.00 16.08 -7.80
CA GLY A 48 -15.60 15.95 -9.21
C GLY A 48 -14.45 14.96 -9.47
N VAL A 49 -13.87 14.33 -8.44
CA VAL A 49 -12.92 13.23 -8.65
C VAL A 49 -13.70 11.98 -9.09
N SER A 50 -13.45 11.52 -10.32
CA SER A 50 -14.04 10.28 -10.83
C SER A 50 -13.27 9.05 -10.33
N LEU A 51 -13.96 7.90 -10.25
CA LEU A 51 -13.36 6.64 -9.82
C LEU A 51 -12.24 6.25 -10.78
N GLU A 52 -12.46 6.41 -12.07
CA GLU A 52 -11.58 6.02 -13.16
C GLU A 52 -10.25 6.79 -13.09
N ARG A 53 -10.31 8.11 -12.87
CA ARG A 53 -9.11 8.95 -12.70
C ARG A 53 -8.33 8.63 -11.43
N ALA A 54 -9.05 8.40 -10.33
CA ALA A 54 -8.42 8.02 -9.06
C ALA A 54 -7.78 6.62 -9.17
N ALA A 55 -8.46 5.67 -9.82
CA ALA A 55 -7.98 4.32 -10.07
C ALA A 55 -6.72 4.33 -10.94
N GLU A 56 -6.72 5.10 -12.03
CA GLU A 56 -5.55 5.27 -12.88
C GLU A 56 -4.34 5.80 -12.08
N THR A 57 -4.57 6.85 -11.28
CA THR A 57 -3.52 7.44 -10.42
C THR A 57 -3.00 6.45 -9.37
N LEU A 58 -3.89 5.63 -8.82
CA LEU A 58 -3.53 4.63 -7.81
C LEU A 58 -2.75 3.48 -8.42
N LEU A 59 -3.31 2.84 -9.45
CA LEU A 59 -2.83 1.60 -10.05
C LEU A 59 -1.55 1.79 -10.86
N THR A 60 -1.25 3.00 -11.33
CA THR A 60 0.03 3.33 -12.02
C THR A 60 1.10 3.90 -11.10
N TRP A 61 0.97 3.69 -9.78
CA TRP A 61 1.95 4.13 -8.76
C TRP A 61 2.09 5.65 -8.61
N GLN A 62 1.33 6.46 -9.36
CA GLN A 62 1.41 7.91 -9.30
C GLN A 62 1.05 8.44 -7.91
N ALA A 63 0.07 7.84 -7.24
CA ALA A 63 -0.27 8.20 -5.87
C ALA A 63 0.95 8.04 -4.92
N HIS A 64 1.73 6.96 -5.07
CA HIS A 64 2.96 6.72 -4.30
C HIS A 64 4.05 7.73 -4.67
N ALA A 65 4.21 8.02 -5.96
CA ALA A 65 5.18 9.00 -6.45
C ALA A 65 4.87 10.42 -5.93
N ARG A 66 3.60 10.84 -5.95
CA ARG A 66 3.11 12.12 -5.41
C ARG A 66 3.32 12.23 -3.89
N CYS A 67 3.35 11.09 -3.18
CA CYS A 67 3.75 11.00 -1.77
C CYS A 67 5.27 10.96 -1.55
N GLY A 68 6.10 11.08 -2.60
CA GLY A 68 7.56 11.14 -2.51
C GLY A 68 8.29 9.79 -2.45
N LEU A 69 7.60 8.66 -2.68
CA LEU A 69 8.14 7.31 -2.48
C LEU A 69 9.01 6.76 -3.62
N ARG A 70 9.05 7.45 -4.77
CA ARG A 70 9.84 7.07 -5.97
C ARG A 70 9.78 5.56 -6.29
N PRO A 71 8.57 5.03 -6.57
CA PRO A 71 8.39 3.61 -6.86
C PRO A 71 9.10 3.21 -8.15
N VAL A 72 9.77 2.06 -8.13
CA VAL A 72 10.26 1.36 -9.32
C VAL A 72 9.57 0.01 -9.35
N ALA A 73 8.76 -0.25 -10.37
CA ALA A 73 7.93 -1.44 -10.47
C ALA A 73 8.29 -2.28 -11.70
N SER A 74 8.05 -3.59 -11.62
CA SER A 74 8.25 -4.53 -12.73
C SER A 74 7.21 -4.39 -13.85
N ALA A 75 6.14 -3.63 -13.60
CA ALA A 75 5.11 -3.31 -14.57
C ALA A 75 4.58 -1.89 -14.35
N PRO A 76 4.09 -1.20 -15.41
CA PRO A 76 3.59 0.17 -15.29
C PRO A 76 2.31 0.28 -14.45
N ARG A 77 1.54 -0.81 -14.32
CA ARG A 77 0.31 -0.90 -13.55
C ARG A 77 0.41 -2.01 -12.51
N ALA A 78 -0.24 -1.83 -11.36
CA ALA A 78 -0.42 -2.88 -10.37
C ALA A 78 -1.25 -4.03 -10.97
N ALA A 79 -0.74 -5.25 -10.81
CA ALA A 79 -1.38 -6.51 -11.13
C ALA A 79 -0.80 -7.57 -10.19
N ALA A 80 -1.55 -8.63 -9.88
CA ALA A 80 -1.03 -9.71 -9.02
C ALA A 80 0.34 -10.21 -9.51
N GLY A 81 1.31 -10.32 -8.60
CA GLY A 81 2.69 -10.69 -8.90
C GLY A 81 3.63 -9.54 -9.24
N VAL A 82 3.13 -8.33 -9.54
CA VAL A 82 3.98 -7.17 -9.82
C VAL A 82 4.80 -6.79 -8.59
N THR A 83 6.12 -6.74 -8.74
CA THR A 83 7.04 -6.30 -7.69
C THR A 83 7.28 -4.81 -7.81
N VAL A 84 7.26 -4.10 -6.68
CA VAL A 84 7.56 -2.69 -6.59
C VAL A 84 8.56 -2.44 -5.46
N VAL A 85 9.56 -1.61 -5.72
CA VAL A 85 10.53 -1.16 -4.70
C VAL A 85 10.39 0.34 -4.55
N SER A 86 9.91 0.76 -3.38
CA SER A 86 9.92 2.17 -2.98
C SER A 86 11.16 2.50 -2.15
N ARG A 87 11.47 3.79 -2.01
CA ARG A 87 12.59 4.27 -1.18
C ARG A 87 12.10 5.10 0.00
N LEU A 88 12.08 4.50 1.18
CA LEU A 88 11.66 5.13 2.45
C LEU A 88 12.83 5.91 3.08
N GLY A 89 12.58 7.13 3.52
CA GLY A 89 13.58 7.98 4.19
C GLY A 89 13.96 9.25 3.40
N LEU A 90 14.90 10.03 3.95
CA LEU A 90 15.32 11.32 3.42
C LEU A 90 16.78 11.28 2.95
N GLY A 91 17.05 11.94 1.83
CA GLY A 91 18.42 12.09 1.29
C GLY A 91 19.13 10.74 1.09
N PRO A 92 20.40 10.61 1.54
CA PRO A 92 21.20 9.39 1.36
C PRO A 92 20.76 8.22 2.26
N LEU A 93 19.91 8.45 3.26
CA LEU A 93 19.43 7.43 4.21
C LEU A 93 18.19 6.68 3.71
N ARG A 94 17.98 6.62 2.39
CA ARG A 94 16.82 5.96 1.78
C ARG A 94 16.98 4.44 1.78
N LEU A 95 16.15 3.76 2.54
CA LEU A 95 16.12 2.30 2.61
C LEU A 95 15.16 1.73 1.55
N PRO A 96 15.52 0.61 0.91
CA PRO A 96 14.62 -0.08 -0.01
C PRO A 96 13.43 -0.68 0.76
N ALA A 97 12.24 -0.49 0.20
CA ALA A 97 10.98 -1.04 0.65
C ALA A 97 10.38 -1.90 -0.47
N PRO A 98 10.84 -3.17 -0.60
CA PRO A 98 10.34 -4.09 -1.60
C PRO A 98 8.98 -4.68 -1.19
N CYS A 99 8.03 -4.61 -2.11
CA CYS A 99 6.69 -5.18 -1.97
C CYS A 99 6.31 -5.94 -3.24
N ARG A 100 5.33 -6.84 -3.15
CA ARG A 100 4.70 -7.50 -4.30
C ARG A 100 3.20 -7.42 -4.19
N VAL A 101 2.55 -7.05 -5.29
CA VAL A 101 1.09 -7.00 -5.39
C VAL A 101 0.52 -8.41 -5.25
N VAL A 102 -0.42 -8.57 -4.33
CA VAL A 102 -1.06 -9.83 -3.98
C VAL A 102 -2.47 -9.93 -4.54
N TRP A 103 -3.12 -8.78 -4.77
CA TRP A 103 -4.42 -8.69 -5.42
C TRP A 103 -4.62 -7.34 -6.09
N THR A 104 -5.51 -7.32 -7.08
CA THR A 104 -5.98 -6.13 -7.77
C THR A 104 -7.47 -6.25 -8.04
N LEU A 105 -8.17 -5.12 -8.05
CA LEU A 105 -9.59 -5.02 -8.30
C LEU A 105 -9.85 -3.84 -9.23
N GLU A 106 -10.61 -4.04 -10.30
CA GLU A 106 -11.11 -3.00 -11.20
C GLU A 106 -12.49 -3.43 -11.72
N GLU A 107 -13.50 -3.36 -10.85
CA GLU A 107 -14.82 -3.94 -11.10
C GLU A 107 -15.94 -3.00 -10.65
N GLY A 108 -16.80 -2.60 -11.60
CA GLY A 108 -17.97 -1.75 -11.34
C GLY A 108 -17.58 -0.47 -10.61
N ASP A 109 -18.11 -0.30 -9.39
CA ASP A 109 -17.88 0.86 -8.54
C ASP A 109 -16.66 0.74 -7.62
N ARG A 110 -15.75 -0.21 -7.88
CA ARG A 110 -14.58 -0.47 -7.03
C ARG A 110 -13.31 -0.59 -7.85
N ALA A 111 -12.23 0.00 -7.34
CA ALA A 111 -10.90 -0.16 -7.89
C ALA A 111 -9.83 -0.16 -6.79
N GLY A 112 -8.77 -0.94 -6.93
CA GLY A 112 -7.75 -1.00 -5.88
C GLY A 112 -6.71 -2.10 -6.09
N PHE A 113 -5.76 -2.14 -5.18
CA PHE A 113 -4.80 -3.22 -5.09
C PHE A 113 -4.27 -3.35 -3.67
N GLY A 114 -3.70 -4.50 -3.34
CA GLY A 114 -2.92 -4.69 -2.14
C GLY A 114 -1.57 -5.28 -2.46
N TYR A 115 -0.55 -4.88 -1.71
CA TYR A 115 0.76 -5.50 -1.75
C TYR A 115 1.20 -6.01 -0.37
N GLY A 116 1.99 -7.07 -0.43
CA GLY A 116 2.70 -7.62 0.71
C GLY A 116 4.15 -7.18 0.72
N THR A 117 4.71 -6.95 1.91
CA THR A 117 6.14 -6.71 2.08
C THR A 117 6.96 -7.96 1.75
N LEU A 118 8.07 -7.81 1.03
CA LEU A 118 9.00 -8.90 0.71
C LEU A 118 10.16 -8.97 1.71
N ALA A 119 10.82 -10.12 1.79
CA ALA A 119 12.07 -10.29 2.53
C ALA A 119 13.10 -9.24 2.08
N GLY A 120 13.56 -8.39 3.00
CA GLY A 120 14.28 -7.17 2.62
C GLY A 120 13.67 -5.92 3.26
N HIS A 121 12.34 -5.88 3.31
CA HIS A 121 11.59 -4.74 3.78
C HIS A 121 11.84 -4.44 5.27
N PRO A 122 11.92 -3.15 5.68
CA PRO A 122 12.08 -2.78 7.09
C PRO A 122 10.89 -3.26 7.95
N GLU A 123 9.68 -3.15 7.43
CA GLU A 123 8.45 -3.71 8.02
C GLU A 123 8.06 -5.06 7.42
N SER A 124 7.22 -5.81 8.12
CA SER A 124 6.62 -7.08 7.70
C SER A 124 5.09 -6.96 7.80
N GLY A 125 4.36 -7.18 6.70
CA GLY A 125 2.91 -7.02 6.64
C GLY A 125 2.34 -6.80 5.24
N GLU A 126 1.08 -6.37 5.18
CA GLU A 126 0.34 -6.11 3.95
C GLU A 126 -0.37 -4.75 4.01
N GLU A 127 -0.46 -4.08 2.88
CA GLU A 127 -1.19 -2.83 2.71
C GLU A 127 -2.09 -2.88 1.48
N GLY A 128 -3.37 -2.61 1.70
CA GLY A 128 -4.43 -2.56 0.70
C GLY A 128 -4.95 -1.14 0.51
N PHE A 129 -5.14 -0.77 -0.76
CA PHE A 129 -5.66 0.51 -1.21
C PHE A 129 -6.94 0.25 -2.01
N LEU A 130 -8.06 0.82 -1.57
CA LEU A 130 -9.37 0.60 -2.15
C LEU A 130 -10.05 1.93 -2.43
N LEU A 131 -10.60 2.07 -3.63
CA LEU A 131 -11.50 3.12 -4.06
C LEU A 131 -12.89 2.51 -4.25
N GLU A 132 -13.90 3.16 -3.70
CA GLU A 132 -15.30 2.76 -3.82
C GLU A 132 -16.14 3.98 -4.19
N ARG A 133 -16.91 3.91 -5.29
CA ARG A 133 -17.92 4.91 -5.63
C ARG A 133 -19.21 4.59 -4.86
N GLY A 134 -19.69 5.55 -4.07
CA GLY A 134 -20.95 5.44 -3.36
C GLY A 134 -22.17 5.74 -4.24
N PRO A 135 -23.39 5.46 -3.76
CA PRO A 135 -24.63 5.79 -4.47
C PRO A 135 -24.82 7.30 -4.75
N ASP A 136 -24.14 8.16 -3.98
CA ASP A 136 -24.10 9.61 -4.16
C ASP A 136 -23.08 10.05 -5.24
N GLY A 137 -22.47 9.10 -5.94
CA GLY A 137 -21.43 9.33 -6.96
C GLY A 137 -20.07 9.72 -6.38
N ARG A 138 -19.93 9.84 -5.05
CA ARG A 138 -18.67 10.25 -4.43
C ARG A 138 -17.74 9.07 -4.27
N VAL A 139 -16.45 9.30 -4.53
CA VAL A 139 -15.41 8.28 -4.38
C VAL A 139 -14.84 8.33 -2.97
N ARG A 140 -14.84 7.17 -2.31
CA ARG A 140 -14.18 6.95 -1.03
C ARG A 140 -12.90 6.19 -1.24
N PHE A 141 -11.82 6.70 -0.68
CA PHE A 141 -10.55 6.01 -0.58
C PHE A 141 -10.39 5.39 0.81
N THR A 142 -10.04 4.11 0.84
CA THR A 142 -9.75 3.33 2.03
C THR A 142 -8.33 2.78 1.93
N VAL A 143 -7.51 3.05 2.95
CA VAL A 143 -6.26 2.33 3.18
C VAL A 143 -6.49 1.36 4.32
N HIS A 144 -6.15 0.10 4.14
CA HIS A 144 -6.16 -0.91 5.19
C HIS A 144 -4.83 -1.64 5.20
N ALA A 145 -4.11 -1.57 6.31
CA ALA A 145 -2.80 -2.19 6.44
C ALA A 145 -2.66 -2.88 7.79
N TYR A 146 -1.80 -3.87 7.84
CA TYR A 146 -1.27 -4.41 9.07
C TYR A 146 0.22 -4.64 8.93
N THR A 147 1.01 -4.14 9.89
CA THR A 147 2.47 -4.30 9.86
C THR A 147 3.06 -4.56 11.23
N ARG A 148 4.24 -5.18 11.25
CA ARG A 148 5.10 -5.32 12.42
C ARG A 148 6.55 -5.03 12.03
N PRO A 149 7.45 -4.75 12.98
CA PRO A 149 8.87 -4.59 12.69
C PRO A 149 9.44 -5.84 12.02
N GLY A 150 9.96 -5.70 10.80
CA GLY A 150 10.50 -6.80 9.99
C GLY A 150 12.00 -7.06 10.23
N ARG A 151 12.71 -6.10 10.84
CA ARG A 151 14.16 -6.20 11.13
C ARG A 151 14.52 -5.61 12.49
N TRP A 152 15.56 -6.14 13.14
CA TRP A 152 16.00 -5.70 14.47
C TRP A 152 16.25 -4.19 14.55
N TYR A 153 16.84 -3.57 13.52
CA TYR A 153 17.12 -2.14 13.51
C TYR A 153 15.87 -1.27 13.33
N THR A 154 14.75 -1.81 12.84
CA THR A 154 13.49 -1.05 12.81
C THR A 154 12.90 -0.87 14.21
N ARG A 155 13.30 -1.71 15.16
CA ARG A 155 13.01 -1.51 16.59
C ARG A 155 13.84 -0.37 17.18
N LEU A 156 15.02 -0.09 16.62
CA LEU A 156 15.91 1.01 17.04
C LEU A 156 15.49 2.38 16.47
N ALA A 157 14.65 2.41 15.44
CA ALA A 157 14.10 3.64 14.87
C ALA A 157 13.01 4.30 15.76
N GLY A 158 12.71 3.74 16.94
CA GLY A 158 11.73 4.29 17.88
C GLY A 158 10.29 4.26 17.36
N PRO A 159 9.35 5.02 17.96
CA PRO A 159 7.91 5.02 17.60
C PRO A 159 7.59 5.65 16.22
N VAL A 160 8.61 6.04 15.46
CA VAL A 160 8.53 6.74 14.16
C VAL A 160 7.73 5.99 13.07
N PRO A 161 7.76 4.64 12.96
CA PRO A 161 7.04 3.94 11.89
C PRO A 161 5.51 4.13 11.94
N GLY A 162 4.93 4.31 13.13
CA GLY A 162 3.49 4.57 13.27
C GLY A 162 3.04 5.94 12.78
N LEU A 163 3.91 6.95 12.84
CA LEU A 163 3.59 8.32 12.44
C LEU A 163 3.60 8.47 10.91
N LEU A 164 4.52 7.76 10.24
CA LEU A 164 4.57 7.67 8.79
C LEU A 164 3.27 7.07 8.22
N GLN A 165 2.71 6.03 8.85
CA GLN A 165 1.48 5.38 8.37
C GLN A 165 0.26 6.32 8.32
N HIS A 166 0.05 7.16 9.34
CA HIS A 166 -1.05 8.14 9.35
C HIS A 166 -0.82 9.31 8.40
N LEU A 167 0.43 9.74 8.24
CA LEU A 167 0.81 10.79 7.29
C LEU A 167 0.67 10.30 5.85
N PHE A 168 1.07 9.07 5.55
CA PHE A 168 0.89 8.45 4.24
C PHE A 168 -0.59 8.30 3.90
N ALA A 169 -1.43 7.84 4.82
CA ALA A 169 -2.86 7.72 4.57
C ALA A 169 -3.55 9.05 4.22
N ARG A 170 -3.13 10.17 4.85
CA ARG A 170 -3.61 11.52 4.51
C ARG A 170 -2.99 12.04 3.21
N ALA A 171 -1.71 11.77 2.97
CA ALA A 171 -1.02 12.17 1.75
C ALA A 171 -1.60 11.47 0.52
N TYR A 172 -1.92 10.17 0.62
CA TYR A 172 -2.55 9.42 -0.46
C TYR A 172 -3.91 9.97 -0.85
N ALA A 173 -4.77 10.31 0.12
CA ALA A 173 -6.04 10.96 -0.18
C ALA A 173 -5.86 12.31 -0.90
N GLY A 174 -4.81 13.06 -0.56
CA GLY A 174 -4.45 14.30 -1.26
C GLY A 174 -3.86 14.07 -2.64
N ALA A 175 -3.15 12.95 -2.84
CA ALA A 175 -2.50 12.56 -4.09
C ALA A 175 -3.47 12.00 -5.13
N LEU A 176 -4.67 11.57 -4.72
CA LEU A 176 -5.71 10.99 -5.59
C LEU A 176 -6.68 12.04 -6.19
N ARG A 177 -6.27 13.31 -6.20
CA ARG A 177 -6.98 14.42 -6.87
C ARG A 177 -6.60 14.50 -8.35
#